data_AF-A0A511D7U0-F1
#
_entry.id   AF-A0A511D7U0-F1
#
_cell.length_a   1.000
_cell.length_b   1.000
_cell.length_c   1.000
_cell.angle_alpha   90.00
_cell.angle_beta   90.00
_cell.angle_gamma   90.00
#
_symmetry.space_group_name_H-M   'P 1'
#
loop_
_entity.id
_entity.type
_entity.pdbx_description
1 polymer ?
#
loop_
_entity_poly.entity_id
_entity_poly.type
_entity_poly.pdbx_seq_one_letter_code
_entity_poly.pdbx_strand_id
1 'polypeptide(L)'
;MGRVLLDAPRHELRRAQAAGHNIVPASTRADHDLSQMIPGLAGRLQSVAIRVPVAGRCNARAAPAGEGCRMSDTVDGGAAGLTREVVRVRPGLLRWVWYAMGGRLPARYRAWVLHDVSARSWVLRHLCRTAVQLSPVAVLLFLLLPGSVAVRASAVLGGLLLGFLYSIAYMNESCEHRAVKAGYRAGSAAAAREAAHAAERAVSAQRYAEQWRRPAG
;
A
#
# COMPACT_ATOMS: atom_id res chain seq x y z
N MET A 1 -19.78 23.70 19.85
CA MET A 1 -19.05 24.33 18.72
C MET A 1 -19.64 23.86 17.39
N GLY A 2 -20.29 24.77 16.64
CA GLY A 2 -21.13 24.45 15.48
C GLY A 2 -20.39 24.06 14.20
N ARG A 3 -21.06 23.25 13.36
CA ARG A 3 -20.66 22.94 11.98
C ARG A 3 -20.79 24.20 11.12
N VAL A 4 -19.85 24.42 10.22
CA VAL A 4 -19.91 25.55 9.29
C VAL A 4 -20.62 25.13 8.02
N LEU A 5 -21.56 25.96 7.56
CA LEU A 5 -22.33 25.73 6.33
C LEU A 5 -21.50 26.05 5.07
N LEU A 6 -20.52 26.93 5.21
CA LEU A 6 -19.62 27.42 4.17
C LEU A 6 -18.16 27.37 4.66
N ASP A 7 -17.17 27.40 3.77
CA ASP A 7 -15.77 27.43 4.20
C ASP A 7 -15.47 28.73 4.95
N ALA A 8 -14.92 28.61 6.17
CA ALA A 8 -14.61 29.75 7.02
C ALA A 8 -13.22 29.60 7.64
N PRO A 9 -12.43 30.69 7.72
CA PRO A 9 -11.07 30.63 8.25
C PRO A 9 -11.10 30.22 9.74
N ARG A 10 -10.40 29.11 10.06
CA ARG A 10 -10.21 28.61 11.42
C ARG A 10 -8.80 28.08 11.64
N HIS A 11 -8.38 28.05 12.90
CA HIS A 11 -7.08 27.54 13.34
C HIS A 11 -6.81 26.08 12.92
N GLU A 12 -7.86 25.25 12.84
CA GLU A 12 -7.74 23.91 12.26
C GLU A 12 -8.27 23.88 10.82
N LEU A 13 -7.33 23.80 9.87
CA LEU A 13 -7.60 23.73 8.43
C LEU A 13 -8.58 22.60 8.05
N ARG A 14 -8.56 21.47 8.76
CA ARG A 14 -9.46 20.33 8.52
C ARG A 14 -10.91 20.60 8.94
N ARG A 15 -11.12 21.51 9.91
CA ARG A 15 -12.44 21.92 10.40
C ARG A 15 -13.00 23.15 9.68
N ALA A 16 -12.19 23.78 8.83
CA ALA A 16 -12.60 24.93 8.03
C ALA A 16 -13.50 24.55 6.84
N GLN A 17 -13.52 23.27 6.45
CA GLN A 17 -14.23 22.79 5.27
C GLN A 17 -15.73 22.52 5.53
N ALA A 18 -16.57 22.86 4.55
CA ALA A 18 -18.01 22.66 4.59
C ALA A 18 -18.38 21.17 4.77
N ALA A 19 -19.00 20.86 5.91
CA ALA A 19 -19.30 19.48 6.32
C ALA A 19 -20.41 18.80 5.48
N GLY A 20 -21.08 19.53 4.59
CA GLY A 20 -22.17 19.03 3.74
C GLY A 20 -21.69 18.38 2.44
N HIS A 21 -20.47 18.67 1.99
CA HIS A 21 -19.95 18.21 0.69
C HIS A 21 -18.62 17.47 0.77
N ASN A 22 -17.97 17.43 1.94
CA ASN A 22 -16.67 16.78 2.10
C ASN A 22 -16.66 15.72 3.21
N ILE A 23 -15.88 14.66 3.00
CA ILE A 23 -15.59 13.66 4.03
C ILE A 23 -14.49 14.23 4.93
N VAL A 24 -14.83 14.54 6.18
CA VAL A 24 -13.90 15.21 7.10
C VAL A 24 -13.42 14.21 8.16
N PRO A 25 -12.11 13.90 8.23
CA PRO A 25 -11.55 13.11 9.31
C PRO A 25 -11.66 13.90 10.61
N ALA A 26 -12.26 13.25 11.60
CA ALA A 26 -12.40 13.77 12.93
C ALA A 26 -11.77 12.78 13.90
N SER A 27 -11.88 13.12 15.16
CA SER A 27 -11.05 12.51 16.15
C SER A 27 -11.77 12.18 17.43
N THR A 28 -11.33 11.09 18.04
CA THR A 28 -12.02 10.48 19.17
C THR A 28 -10.96 9.84 20.07
N ARG A 29 -11.21 9.91 21.39
CA ARG A 29 -10.37 9.30 22.44
C ARG A 29 -11.00 8.04 23.03
N ALA A 30 -11.97 7.43 22.33
CA ALA A 30 -12.67 6.25 22.81
C ALA A 30 -11.72 5.08 23.16
N ASP A 31 -10.59 4.96 22.48
CA ASP A 31 -9.53 3.98 22.75
C ASP A 31 -8.72 4.29 24.02
N HIS A 32 -8.51 5.57 24.35
CA HIS A 32 -7.86 5.96 25.60
C HIS A 32 -8.75 5.64 26.80
N ASP A 33 -10.03 5.99 26.73
CA ASP A 33 -10.98 5.71 27.81
C ASP A 33 -11.19 4.20 27.99
N LEU A 34 -11.22 3.45 26.89
CA LEU A 34 -11.30 1.99 26.95
C LEU A 34 -10.01 1.36 27.52
N SER A 35 -8.85 1.96 27.28
CA SER A 35 -7.58 1.50 27.84
C SER A 35 -7.49 1.72 29.36
N GLN A 36 -8.19 2.74 29.88
CA GLN A 36 -8.32 2.96 31.33
C GLN A 36 -9.27 1.93 31.97
N MET A 37 -10.31 1.48 31.27
CA MET A 37 -11.23 0.45 31.78
C MET A 37 -10.70 -0.98 31.66
N ILE A 38 -9.89 -1.27 30.64
CA ILE A 38 -9.32 -2.59 30.37
C ILE A 38 -7.81 -2.45 30.14
N PRO A 39 -6.98 -2.58 31.20
CA PRO A 39 -5.54 -2.32 31.12
C PRO A 39 -4.79 -3.28 30.17
N GLY A 40 -5.36 -4.47 29.88
CA GLY A 40 -4.82 -5.39 28.87
C GLY A 40 -4.93 -4.90 27.41
N LEU A 41 -5.67 -3.81 27.16
CA LEU A 41 -5.84 -3.19 25.85
C LEU A 41 -5.01 -1.91 25.69
N ALA A 42 -4.23 -1.52 26.70
CA ALA A 42 -3.34 -0.36 26.64
C ALA A 42 -2.36 -0.47 25.46
N GLY A 43 -2.41 0.52 24.56
CA GLY A 43 -1.58 0.55 23.34
C GLY A 43 -1.96 -0.44 22.25
N ARG A 44 -3.07 -1.19 22.40
CA ARG A 44 -3.52 -2.23 21.44
C ARG A 44 -4.70 -1.80 20.56
N LEU A 45 -5.36 -0.70 20.90
CA LEU A 45 -6.51 -0.17 20.17
C LEU A 45 -6.23 1.27 19.76
N GLN A 46 -6.68 1.61 18.55
CA GLN A 46 -6.69 2.97 18.03
C GLN A 46 -8.08 3.25 17.45
N SER A 47 -8.67 4.38 17.80
CA SER A 47 -9.99 4.77 17.33
C SER A 47 -9.92 5.96 16.36
N VAL A 48 -10.83 6.00 15.39
CA VAL A 48 -10.95 7.11 14.42
C VAL A 48 -12.41 7.43 14.14
N ALA A 49 -12.74 8.70 13.97
CA ALA A 49 -14.08 9.17 13.64
C ALA A 49 -14.07 9.79 12.24
N ILE A 50 -15.06 9.46 11.41
CA ILE A 50 -15.19 10.02 10.06
C ILE A 50 -16.56 10.67 9.96
N ARG A 51 -16.58 11.97 9.62
CA ARG A 51 -17.83 12.69 9.37
C ARG A 51 -18.19 12.54 7.91
N VAL A 52 -19.33 11.90 7.68
CA VAL A 52 -19.90 11.67 6.35
C VAL A 52 -21.18 12.52 6.23
N PRO A 53 -21.46 13.12 5.05
CA PRO A 53 -22.67 13.90 4.82
C PRO A 53 -23.90 13.00 4.72
N VAL A 54 -24.30 12.42 5.85
CA VAL A 54 -25.53 11.65 6.01
C VAL A 54 -26.39 12.29 7.08
N ALA A 55 -27.68 12.43 6.79
CA ALA A 55 -28.65 12.93 7.77
C ALA A 55 -28.82 11.90 8.90
N GLY A 56 -28.31 12.25 10.09
CA GLY A 56 -28.97 11.86 11.33
C GLY A 56 -28.57 10.58 12.05
N ARG A 57 -27.54 9.80 11.66
CA ARG A 57 -27.06 8.68 12.52
C ARG A 57 -25.55 8.43 12.39
N CYS A 58 -24.86 8.39 13.52
CA CYS A 58 -23.52 7.81 13.63
C CYS A 58 -23.65 6.29 13.77
N ASN A 59 -22.97 5.53 12.90
CA ASN A 59 -22.77 4.10 13.09
C ASN A 59 -21.69 3.89 14.17
N ALA A 60 -22.06 4.05 15.44
CA ALA A 60 -21.26 3.54 16.54
C ALA A 60 -21.82 2.15 16.90
N ARG A 61 -21.15 1.07 16.48
CA ARG A 61 -21.49 -0.28 16.94
C ARG A 61 -20.83 -0.52 18.31
N ALA A 62 -21.41 0.10 19.33
CA ALA A 62 -21.37 -0.32 20.72
C ALA A 62 -22.65 0.27 21.39
N ALA A 63 -23.63 -0.59 21.64
CA ALA A 63 -24.88 -0.25 22.32
C ALA A 63 -24.65 -0.22 23.86
N PRO A 64 -25.54 0.36 24.71
CA PRO A 64 -26.99 0.14 24.72
C PRO A 64 -27.85 1.40 24.60
N ALA A 65 -29.13 1.14 24.39
CA ALA A 65 -30.20 2.10 24.27
C ALA A 65 -30.49 2.82 25.61
N GLY A 66 -30.75 4.11 25.53
CA GLY A 66 -31.21 4.94 26.64
C GLY A 66 -30.42 6.23 26.73
N GLU A 67 -31.13 7.35 26.62
CA GLU A 67 -30.66 8.72 26.85
C GLU A 67 -29.93 9.43 25.68
N GLY A 68 -30.48 10.60 25.33
CA GLY A 68 -30.12 11.37 24.16
C GLY A 68 -28.71 11.93 24.22
N CYS A 69 -27.97 11.76 23.13
CA CYS A 69 -26.63 12.28 22.96
C CYS A 69 -26.67 13.82 22.89
N ARG A 70 -26.21 14.49 23.94
CA ARG A 70 -26.04 15.95 24.00
C ARG A 70 -24.83 16.35 23.14
N MET A 71 -25.01 17.31 22.24
CA MET A 71 -24.05 17.68 21.18
C MET A 71 -22.81 18.47 21.67
N SER A 72 -22.65 18.66 22.98
CA SER A 72 -21.59 19.50 23.57
C SER A 72 -20.26 18.78 23.80
N ASP A 73 -20.24 17.44 23.84
CA ASP A 73 -19.10 16.72 24.44
C ASP A 73 -18.11 16.14 23.41
N THR A 74 -18.22 16.55 22.15
CA THR A 74 -17.39 16.03 21.03
C THR A 74 -16.56 17.12 20.39
N VAL A 75 -15.64 17.69 21.16
CA VAL A 75 -14.54 18.48 20.62
C VAL A 75 -13.28 18.04 21.34
N ASP A 76 -12.49 17.16 20.73
CA ASP A 76 -11.05 17.42 20.52
C ASP A 76 -10.28 16.16 20.07
N GLY A 77 -9.46 16.35 19.04
CA GLY A 77 -8.11 15.78 18.97
C GLY A 77 -7.85 14.61 18.02
N GLY A 78 -7.56 14.86 16.73
CA GLY A 78 -7.11 13.79 15.82
C GLY A 78 -7.02 14.18 14.35
N ALA A 79 -5.76 14.36 13.98
CA ALA A 79 -5.28 14.63 12.65
C ALA A 79 -4.22 13.59 12.26
N ALA A 80 -4.38 12.30 12.61
CA ALA A 80 -3.45 11.26 12.19
C ALA A 80 -4.16 9.92 12.05
N GLY A 81 -4.24 9.40 10.83
CA GLY A 81 -4.73 8.06 10.54
C GLY A 81 -3.75 7.31 9.65
N LEU A 82 -3.77 5.99 9.78
CA LEU A 82 -3.31 4.95 8.85
C LEU A 82 -1.89 4.37 9.06
N THR A 83 -1.69 3.64 10.15
CA THR A 83 -0.85 2.44 10.09
C THR A 83 -1.54 1.30 10.84
N ARG A 84 -2.47 0.60 10.15
CA ARG A 84 -2.75 -0.79 10.53
C ARG A 84 -1.43 -1.53 10.33
N GLU A 85 -0.74 -1.89 11.40
CA GLU A 85 0.49 -2.65 11.33
C GLU A 85 0.17 -4.02 10.73
N VAL A 86 0.29 -4.15 9.42
CA VAL A 86 -0.01 -5.40 8.73
C VAL A 86 1.18 -6.32 8.95
N VAL A 87 1.03 -7.28 9.86
CA VAL A 87 2.05 -8.29 10.16
C VAL A 87 2.43 -9.01 8.86
N ARG A 88 3.68 -8.82 8.43
CA ARG A 88 4.24 -9.42 7.22
C ARG A 88 4.82 -10.80 7.55
N VAL A 89 4.13 -11.86 7.15
CA VAL A 89 4.64 -13.23 7.24
C VAL A 89 5.37 -13.60 5.96
N ARG A 90 6.62 -14.06 6.05
CA ARG A 90 7.39 -14.48 4.86
C ARG A 90 6.98 -15.90 4.43
N PRO A 91 6.70 -16.15 3.14
CA PRO A 91 6.51 -17.51 2.64
C PRO A 91 7.84 -18.26 2.64
N GLY A 92 7.82 -19.55 3.01
CA GLY A 92 8.98 -20.43 2.85
C GLY A 92 9.34 -20.69 1.38
N LEU A 93 10.50 -21.27 1.12
CA LEU A 93 11.10 -21.39 -0.22
C LEU A 93 10.19 -22.10 -1.24
N LEU A 94 9.61 -23.25 -0.91
CA LEU A 94 8.69 -23.97 -1.81
C LEU A 94 7.47 -23.13 -2.22
N ARG A 95 6.89 -22.40 -1.26
CA ARG A 95 5.74 -21.52 -1.51
C ARG A 95 6.15 -20.31 -2.35
N TRP A 96 7.38 -19.85 -2.22
CA TRP A 96 7.93 -18.80 -3.08
C TRP A 96 8.15 -19.27 -4.51
N VAL A 97 8.62 -20.51 -4.73
CA VAL A 97 8.75 -21.07 -6.10
C VAL A 97 7.37 -21.28 -6.73
N TRP A 98 6.41 -21.82 -5.99
CA TRP A 98 5.00 -21.90 -6.45
C TRP A 98 4.43 -20.53 -6.81
N TYR A 99 4.68 -19.53 -5.96
CA TYR A 99 4.32 -18.15 -6.25
C TYR A 99 5.01 -17.63 -7.52
N ALA A 100 6.30 -17.90 -7.69
CA ALA A 100 7.08 -17.47 -8.83
C ALA A 100 6.48 -17.97 -10.15
N MET A 101 6.14 -19.25 -10.19
CA MET A 101 5.47 -19.95 -11.31
C MET A 101 4.03 -19.49 -11.57
N GLY A 102 3.48 -18.57 -10.77
CA GLY A 102 2.13 -18.01 -10.97
C GLY A 102 1.05 -18.58 -10.06
N GLY A 103 1.43 -19.42 -9.09
CA GLY A 103 0.53 -19.96 -8.09
C GLY A 103 -0.08 -18.90 -7.16
N ARG A 104 -1.29 -19.15 -6.67
CA ARG A 104 -1.96 -18.31 -5.66
C ARG A 104 -1.44 -18.61 -4.27
N LEU A 105 -1.20 -17.55 -3.49
CA LEU A 105 -0.85 -17.66 -2.07
C LEU A 105 -2.09 -17.47 -1.18
N PRO A 106 -2.17 -18.16 -0.03
CA PRO A 106 -3.24 -17.94 0.94
C PRO A 106 -3.31 -16.49 1.45
N ALA A 107 -4.51 -16.03 1.84
CA ALA A 107 -4.79 -14.64 2.23
C ALA A 107 -3.87 -14.08 3.33
N ARG A 108 -3.31 -14.94 4.20
CA ARG A 108 -2.34 -14.56 5.23
C ARG A 108 -1.06 -13.90 4.67
N TYR A 109 -0.71 -14.16 3.42
CA TYR A 109 0.47 -13.59 2.76
C TYR A 109 0.17 -12.34 1.92
N ARG A 110 -1.08 -11.86 1.87
CA ARG A 110 -1.47 -10.72 1.02
C ARG A 110 -0.59 -9.47 1.23
N ALA A 111 -0.28 -9.19 2.50
CA ALA A 111 0.55 -8.05 2.89
C ALA A 111 1.99 -8.18 2.41
N TRP A 112 2.52 -9.41 2.43
CA TRP A 112 3.84 -9.72 1.90
C TRP A 112 3.86 -9.60 0.38
N VAL A 113 2.82 -10.06 -0.32
CA VAL A 113 2.69 -9.94 -1.79
C VAL A 113 2.68 -8.46 -2.19
N LEU A 114 1.88 -7.63 -1.52
CA LEU A 114 1.83 -6.19 -1.80
C LEU A 114 3.22 -5.55 -1.59
N HIS A 115 3.89 -5.87 -0.49
CA HIS A 115 5.24 -5.37 -0.22
C HIS A 115 6.26 -5.86 -1.25
N ASP A 116 6.17 -7.11 -1.70
CA ASP A 116 7.08 -7.68 -2.69
C ASP A 116 6.98 -6.96 -4.05
N VAL A 117 5.78 -6.55 -4.46
CA VAL A 117 5.54 -5.82 -5.73
C VAL A 117 5.74 -4.30 -5.64
N SER A 118 5.84 -3.76 -4.42
CA SER A 118 5.95 -2.31 -4.18
C SER A 118 7.27 -1.88 -3.50
N ALA A 119 8.10 -2.81 -3.04
CA ALA A 119 9.37 -2.49 -2.38
C ALA A 119 10.39 -1.86 -3.34
N ARG A 120 11.39 -1.15 -2.82
CA ARG A 120 12.46 -0.55 -3.64
C ARG A 120 13.27 -1.56 -4.46
N SER A 121 13.33 -2.83 -4.02
CA SER A 121 13.97 -3.95 -4.72
C SER A 121 13.01 -4.76 -5.60
N TRP A 122 11.82 -4.24 -5.92
CA TRP A 122 10.80 -4.96 -6.66
C TRP A 122 11.26 -5.41 -8.06
N VAL A 123 12.06 -4.59 -8.76
CA VAL A 123 12.63 -4.94 -10.07
C VAL A 123 13.51 -6.19 -9.97
N LEU A 124 14.42 -6.22 -9.00
CA LEU A 124 15.30 -7.38 -8.79
C LEU A 124 14.48 -8.64 -8.46
N ARG A 125 13.44 -8.50 -7.62
CA ARG A 125 12.54 -9.61 -7.25
C ARG A 125 11.75 -10.14 -8.45
N HIS A 126 11.32 -9.25 -9.35
CA HIS A 126 10.66 -9.61 -10.61
C HIS A 126 11.62 -10.30 -11.58
N LEU A 127 12.85 -9.82 -11.70
CA LEU A 127 13.89 -10.47 -12.51
C LEU A 127 14.24 -11.86 -11.97
N CYS A 128 14.45 -12.01 -10.66
CA CYS A 128 14.68 -13.33 -10.05
C CYS A 128 13.51 -14.29 -10.34
N ARG A 129 12.27 -13.79 -10.29
CA ARG A 129 11.08 -14.59 -10.62
C ARG A 129 11.05 -15.01 -12.08
N THR A 130 11.34 -14.07 -12.98
CA THR A 130 11.43 -14.32 -14.42
C THR A 130 12.51 -15.36 -14.71
N ALA A 131 13.67 -15.26 -14.06
CA ALA A 131 14.75 -16.24 -14.17
C ALA A 131 14.30 -17.64 -13.77
N VAL A 132 13.57 -17.77 -12.65
CA VAL A 132 13.01 -19.04 -12.18
C VAL A 132 11.93 -19.58 -13.14
N GLN A 133 11.16 -18.70 -13.78
CA GLN A 133 10.14 -19.12 -14.75
C GLN A 133 10.76 -19.52 -16.10
N LEU A 134 11.84 -18.87 -16.51
CA LEU A 134 12.56 -19.19 -17.74
C LEU A 134 13.49 -20.39 -17.58
N SER A 135 13.93 -20.73 -16.37
CA SER A 135 14.89 -21.82 -16.15
C SER A 135 14.44 -23.18 -16.66
N PRO A 136 13.18 -23.64 -16.52
CA PRO A 136 12.76 -24.94 -17.05
C PRO A 136 12.79 -24.94 -18.58
N VAL A 137 12.40 -23.83 -19.20
CA VAL A 137 12.41 -23.66 -20.67
C VAL A 137 13.86 -23.59 -21.18
N ALA A 138 14.72 -22.86 -20.49
CA ALA A 138 16.13 -22.74 -20.83
C ALA A 138 16.86 -24.08 -20.71
N VAL A 139 16.61 -24.85 -19.64
CA VAL A 139 17.17 -26.19 -19.45
C VAL A 139 16.64 -27.14 -20.52
N LEU A 140 15.33 -27.11 -20.79
CA LEU A 140 14.73 -27.96 -21.82
C LEU A 140 15.32 -27.64 -23.20
N LEU A 141 15.39 -26.36 -23.57
CA LEU A 141 15.99 -25.92 -24.84
C LEU A 141 17.45 -26.33 -24.93
N PHE A 142 18.20 -26.17 -23.84
CA PHE A 142 19.59 -26.62 -23.79
C PHE A 142 19.68 -28.13 -24.02
N LEU A 143 18.86 -28.95 -23.37
CA LEU A 143 18.90 -30.41 -23.48
C LEU A 143 18.40 -30.94 -24.83
N LEU A 144 17.35 -30.35 -25.40
CA LEU A 144 16.73 -30.81 -26.64
C LEU A 144 17.51 -30.39 -27.89
N LEU A 145 18.27 -29.29 -27.85
CA LEU A 145 18.91 -28.75 -29.04
C LEU A 145 20.22 -29.53 -29.36
N PRO A 146 20.25 -30.34 -30.43
CA PRO A 146 21.48 -31.03 -30.83
C PRO A 146 22.45 -30.01 -31.44
N GLY A 147 23.70 -30.00 -30.97
CA GLY A 147 24.71 -29.08 -31.47
C GLY A 147 25.88 -28.88 -30.51
N SER A 148 26.85 -28.08 -30.93
CA SER A 148 27.98 -27.70 -30.09
C SER A 148 27.49 -26.88 -28.88
N VAL A 149 28.23 -26.97 -27.77
CA VAL A 149 27.90 -26.25 -26.53
C VAL A 149 27.80 -24.74 -26.73
N ALA A 150 28.57 -24.17 -27.66
CA ALA A 150 28.52 -22.75 -27.99
C ALA A 150 27.20 -22.34 -28.65
N VAL A 151 26.68 -23.16 -29.58
CA VAL A 151 25.39 -22.90 -30.26
C VAL A 151 24.24 -23.04 -29.27
N ARG A 152 24.28 -24.05 -28.40
CA ARG A 152 23.28 -24.23 -27.34
C ARG A 152 23.29 -23.05 -26.36
N ALA A 153 24.47 -22.60 -25.95
CA ALA A 153 24.63 -21.47 -25.03
C ALA A 153 24.15 -20.15 -25.65
N SER A 154 24.46 -19.86 -26.92
CA SER A 154 24.02 -18.64 -27.58
C SER A 154 22.50 -18.62 -27.82
N ALA A 155 21.90 -19.74 -28.19
CA ALA A 155 20.44 -19.87 -28.34
C ALA A 155 19.71 -19.63 -27.01
N VAL A 156 20.19 -20.24 -25.92
CA VAL A 156 19.65 -20.03 -24.58
C VAL A 156 19.84 -18.58 -24.12
N LEU A 157 21.02 -18.01 -24.34
CA LEU A 157 21.31 -16.62 -23.97
C LEU A 157 20.39 -15.64 -24.71
N GLY A 158 20.19 -15.82 -26.02
CA GLY A 158 19.29 -15.00 -26.82
C GLY A 158 17.84 -15.10 -26.35
N GLY A 159 17.36 -16.32 -26.07
CA GLY A 159 16.02 -16.55 -25.51
C GLY A 159 15.83 -15.94 -24.13
N LEU A 160 16.83 -16.05 -23.25
CA LEU A 160 16.82 -15.40 -21.94
C LEU A 160 16.79 -13.88 -22.08
N LEU A 161 17.65 -13.30 -22.92
CA LEU A 161 17.70 -11.85 -23.13
C LEU A 161 16.35 -11.31 -23.63
N LEU A 162 15.76 -11.94 -24.64
CA LEU A 162 14.45 -11.57 -25.17
C LEU A 162 13.35 -11.74 -24.12
N GLY A 163 13.36 -12.85 -23.36
CA GLY A 163 12.41 -13.11 -22.29
C GLY A 163 12.50 -12.07 -21.16
N PHE A 164 13.71 -11.67 -20.77
CA PHE A 164 13.92 -10.60 -19.79
C PHE A 164 13.46 -9.25 -20.32
N LEU A 165 13.79 -8.91 -21.56
CA LEU A 165 13.37 -7.65 -22.20
C LEU A 165 11.83 -7.54 -22.19
N TYR A 166 11.14 -8.57 -22.66
CA TYR A 166 9.68 -8.61 -22.66
C TYR A 166 9.12 -8.56 -21.23
N SER A 167 9.73 -9.29 -20.29
CA SER A 167 9.31 -9.27 -18.89
C SER A 167 9.43 -7.89 -18.25
N ILE A 168 10.46 -7.11 -18.58
CA ILE A 168 10.63 -5.72 -18.12
C ILE A 168 9.53 -4.84 -18.69
N ALA A 169 9.21 -4.98 -19.98
CA ALA A 169 8.14 -4.21 -20.63
C ALA A 169 6.77 -4.45 -19.98
N TYR A 170 6.46 -5.70 -19.61
CA TYR A 170 5.19 -6.09 -18.97
C TYR A 170 5.24 -6.13 -17.45
N MET A 171 6.32 -5.61 -16.86
CA MET A 171 6.60 -5.75 -15.42
C MET A 171 5.52 -5.09 -14.55
N ASN A 172 5.03 -3.91 -14.94
CA ASN A 172 4.02 -3.18 -14.18
C ASN A 172 2.68 -3.92 -14.14
N GLU A 173 2.23 -4.39 -15.32
CA GLU A 173 0.99 -5.16 -15.46
C GLU A 173 1.06 -6.49 -14.72
N SER A 174 2.20 -7.19 -14.82
CA SER A 174 2.44 -8.45 -14.12
C SER A 174 2.38 -8.29 -12.59
N CYS A 175 2.90 -7.19 -12.07
CA CYS A 175 2.85 -6.87 -10.65
C CYS A 175 1.43 -6.52 -10.19
N GLU A 176 0.71 -5.73 -10.99
CA GLU A 176 -0.65 -5.31 -10.69
C GLU A 176 -1.62 -6.51 -10.71
N HIS A 177 -1.51 -7.37 -11.73
CA HIS A 177 -2.29 -8.60 -11.81
C HIS A 177 -2.10 -9.49 -10.56
N ARG A 178 -0.89 -9.54 -9.98
CA ARG A 178 -0.62 -10.29 -8.74
C ARG A 178 -1.20 -9.63 -7.51
N ALA A 179 -1.18 -8.30 -7.42
CA ALA A 179 -1.84 -7.57 -6.34
C ALA A 179 -3.36 -7.84 -6.36
N VAL A 180 -3.97 -7.80 -7.55
CA VAL A 180 -5.38 -8.16 -7.74
C VAL A 180 -5.65 -9.62 -7.38
N LYS A 181 -4.78 -10.55 -7.81
CA LYS A 181 -4.88 -11.98 -7.46
C LYS A 181 -4.78 -12.24 -5.95
N ALA A 182 -4.09 -11.38 -5.21
CA ALA A 182 -4.01 -11.42 -3.74
C ALA A 182 -5.21 -10.78 -3.03
N GLY A 183 -6.15 -10.20 -3.77
CA GLY A 183 -7.38 -9.59 -3.27
C GLY A 183 -7.31 -8.07 -3.06
N TYR A 184 -6.31 -7.40 -3.63
CA TYR A 184 -6.27 -5.94 -3.65
C TYR A 184 -7.02 -5.37 -4.86
N ARG A 185 -7.40 -4.09 -4.77
CA ARG A 185 -7.99 -3.37 -5.92
C ARG A 185 -6.93 -3.12 -7.00
N ALA A 186 -7.35 -3.05 -8.25
CA ALA A 186 -6.49 -2.60 -9.33
C ALA A 186 -5.98 -1.16 -9.05
N GLY A 187 -4.73 -0.91 -9.40
CA GLY A 187 -3.97 0.30 -9.07
C GLY A 187 -3.31 0.30 -7.70
N SER A 188 -3.47 -0.76 -6.89
CA SER A 188 -2.96 -0.78 -5.51
C SER A 188 -1.43 -0.88 -5.44
N ALA A 189 -0.79 -1.63 -6.35
CA ALA A 189 0.66 -1.72 -6.37
C ALA A 189 1.28 -0.44 -6.94
N ALA A 190 0.66 0.16 -7.96
CA ALA A 190 1.05 1.47 -8.46
C ALA A 190 0.97 2.56 -7.38
N ALA A 191 -0.17 2.66 -6.68
CA ALA A 191 -0.35 3.62 -5.59
C ALA A 191 0.65 3.42 -4.45
N ALA A 192 0.97 2.16 -4.10
CA ALA A 192 1.99 1.87 -3.08
C ALA A 192 3.40 2.32 -3.51
N ARG A 193 3.75 2.18 -4.79
CA ARG A 193 5.02 2.68 -5.33
C ARG A 193 5.05 4.21 -5.37
N GLU A 194 3.97 4.84 -5.81
CA GLU A 194 3.85 6.30 -5.82
C GLU A 194 3.97 6.90 -4.42
N ALA A 195 3.36 6.26 -3.41
CA ALA A 195 3.48 6.66 -2.02
C ALA A 195 4.93 6.51 -1.50
N ALA A 196 5.63 5.42 -1.86
CA ALA A 196 7.02 5.23 -1.50
C ALA A 196 7.95 6.28 -2.15
N HIS A 197 7.73 6.61 -3.42
CA HIS A 197 8.50 7.63 -4.12
C HIS A 197 8.10 9.07 -3.76
N ALA A 198 6.90 9.30 -3.20
CA ALA A 198 6.48 10.64 -2.80
C ALA A 198 7.42 11.26 -1.75
N ALA A 199 7.91 10.45 -0.80
CA ALA A 199 8.89 10.90 0.20
C ALA A 199 10.24 11.26 -0.45
N GLU A 200 10.74 10.43 -1.37
CA GLU A 200 11.98 10.69 -2.11
C GLU A 200 11.86 11.91 -3.04
N ARG A 201 10.69 12.10 -3.68
CA ARG A 201 10.37 13.27 -4.51
C ARG A 201 10.31 14.55 -3.69
N ALA A 202 9.75 14.52 -2.48
CA ALA A 202 9.71 15.69 -1.59
C ALA A 202 11.12 16.15 -1.22
N VAL A 203 12.01 15.22 -0.87
CA VAL A 203 13.43 15.51 -0.59
C VAL A 203 14.16 16.04 -1.84
N SER A 204 13.90 15.45 -3.00
CA SER A 204 14.52 15.90 -4.27
C SER A 204 14.00 17.27 -4.71
N ALA A 205 12.72 17.55 -4.50
CA ALA A 205 12.10 18.84 -4.77
C ALA A 205 12.65 19.93 -3.83
N GLN A 206 12.91 19.61 -2.56
CA GLN A 206 13.59 20.51 -1.63
C GLN A 206 15.00 20.83 -2.13
N ARG A 207 15.80 19.82 -2.50
CA ARG A 207 17.16 20.02 -3.06
C ARG A 207 17.15 20.85 -4.34
N TYR A 208 16.20 20.59 -5.24
CA TYR A 208 16.01 21.39 -6.45
C TYR A 208 15.64 22.85 -6.12
N ALA A 209 14.70 23.04 -5.20
CA ALA A 209 14.26 24.37 -4.78
C ALA A 209 15.34 25.16 -4.02
N GLU A 210 16.30 24.50 -3.37
CA GLU A 210 17.49 25.12 -2.78
C GLU A 210 18.52 25.53 -3.84
N GLN A 211 18.72 24.69 -4.86
CA GLN A 211 19.67 24.95 -5.94
C GLN A 211 19.25 26.15 -6.80
N TRP A 212 17.97 26.28 -7.14
CA TRP A 212 17.44 27.38 -7.95
C TRP A 212 17.09 28.64 -7.16
N ARG A 213 17.08 28.58 -5.82
CA ARG A 213 16.92 29.79 -4.98
C ARG A 213 18.21 30.59 -4.81
N ARG A 214 19.36 30.06 -5.24
CA ARG A 214 20.60 30.84 -5.24
C ARG A 214 20.47 31.92 -6.33
N PRO A 215 20.53 33.22 -5.98
CA PRO A 215 20.58 34.25 -7.00
C PRO A 215 21.81 33.99 -7.88
N ALA A 216 21.63 34.02 -9.19
CA ALA A 216 22.75 34.03 -10.13
C ALA A 216 23.60 35.27 -9.79
N GLY A 217 24.77 35.04 -9.20
CA GLY A 217 25.74 36.08 -8.89
C GLY A 217 26.44 36.57 -10.14
#